data_AF-A0AAV5EFK7-F1
#
_entry.id   AF-A0AAV5EFK7-F1
#
_cell.length_a   1.000
_cell.length_b   1.000
_cell.length_c   1.000
_cell.angle_alpha   90.00
_cell.angle_beta   90.00
_cell.angle_gamma   90.00
#
_symmetry.space_group_name_H-M   'P 1'
#
loop_
_entity.id
_entity.type
_entity.pdbx_description
1 polymer ?
#
loop_
_entity_poly.entity_id
_entity_poly.type
_entity_poly.pdbx_seq_one_letter_code
_entity_poly.pdbx_strand_id
1 'polypeptide(L)' 'MIRNGLNSLVILGSWVIWNRRNHCVFDGATPSIAEALILAGEERRWWLMAGARGLSFLIAQLSGAA' A
#
# COMPACT_ATOMS: atom_id res chain seq x y z
N MET A 1 14.12 -6.10 10.51
CA MET A 1 13.29 -6.15 9.29
C MET A 1 11.87 -5.66 9.52
N ILE A 2 11.20 -6.01 10.62
CA ILE A 2 9.81 -5.57 10.94
C ILE A 2 9.67 -4.04 10.87
N ARG A 3 10.55 -3.27 11.52
CA ARG A 3 10.53 -1.79 11.45
C ARG A 3 10.60 -1.27 10.02
N ASN A 4 11.45 -1.84 9.18
CA ASN A 4 11.58 -1.43 7.78
C ASN A 4 10.33 -1.78 6.98
N GLY A 5 9.72 -2.95 7.24
CA GLY A 5 8.44 -3.33 6.65
C GLY A 5 7.30 -2.42 7.07
N LEU A 6 7.23 -2.05 8.35
CA LEU A 6 6.24 -1.09 8.86
C LEU A 6 6.44 0.30 8.23
N ASN A 7 7.69 0.78 8.12
CA ASN A 7 7.97 2.04 7.42
C ASN A 7 7.51 1.99 5.96
N SER A 8 7.80 0.90 5.24
CA SER A 8 7.32 0.72 3.86
C SER A 8 5.79 0.69 3.78
N LEU A 9 5.12 0.04 4.72
CA LEU A 9 3.66 -0.01 4.79
C LEU A 9 3.06 1.37 5.05
N VAL A 10 3.64 2.15 5.96
CA VAL A 10 3.21 3.54 6.24
C VAL A 10 3.36 4.41 5.00
N ILE A 11 4.51 4.34 4.31
CA ILE A 11 4.73 5.11 3.07
C ILE A 11 3.71 4.72 2.01
N LEU A 12 3.46 3.40 1.81
CA LEU A 12 2.50 2.91 0.85
C LEU A 12 1.08 3.39 1.18
N GLY A 13 0.68 3.35 2.46
CA GLY A 13 -0.60 3.87 2.91
C GLY A 13 -0.75 5.37 2.64
N SER A 14 0.27 6.17 2.95
CA SER A 14 0.27 7.61 2.65
C SER A 14 0.22 7.89 1.15
N TRP A 15 0.95 7.13 0.33
CA TRP A 15 0.95 7.23 -1.13
C TRP A 15 -0.44 6.95 -1.71
N VAL A 16 -1.09 5.87 -1.29
CA VAL A 16 -2.45 5.50 -1.73
C VAL A 16 -3.47 6.59 -1.39
N ILE A 17 -3.41 7.14 -0.17
CA ILE A 17 -4.32 8.22 0.25
C ILE A 17 -4.10 9.48 -0.59
N TRP A 18 -2.84 9.85 -0.83
CA TRP A 18 -2.50 10.99 -1.66
C TRP A 18 -2.99 10.79 -3.11
N ASN A 19 -2.71 9.63 -3.72
CA ASN A 19 -3.14 9.34 -5.09
C ASN A 19 -4.67 9.33 -5.19
N ARG A 20 -5.38 8.74 -4.21
CA ARG A 20 -6.84 8.75 -4.21
C ARG A 20 -7.41 10.17 -4.11
N ARG A 21 -6.83 11.01 -3.26
CA ARG A 21 -7.24 12.42 -3.14
C ARG A 21 -7.02 13.16 -4.46
N ASN A 22 -5.92 12.92 -5.14
CA ASN A 22 -5.66 13.53 -6.45
C ASN A 22 -6.70 13.12 -7.48
N HIS A 23 -7.03 11.83 -7.59
CA HIS A 23 -8.11 11.39 -8.49
C HIS A 23 -9.45 12.08 -8.18
N CYS A 24 -9.77 12.32 -6.91
CA CYS A 24 -10.99 13.04 -6.54
C CYS A 24 -10.96 14.51 -6.96
N VAL A 25 -9.80 15.16 -6.86
CA VAL A 25 -9.62 16.59 -7.17
C VAL A 25 -9.50 16.83 -8.68
N PHE A 26 -8.73 16.00 -9.38
CA PHE A 26 -8.38 16.22 -10.78
C PHE A 26 -9.34 15.53 -11.75
N ASP A 27 -9.84 14.35 -11.41
CA ASP A 27 -10.70 13.54 -12.31
C ASP A 27 -12.18 13.53 -11.88
N GLY A 28 -12.51 14.23 -10.79
CA GLY A 28 -13.87 14.27 -10.25
C GLY A 28 -14.35 12.94 -9.66
N ALA A 29 -13.43 12.02 -9.34
CA ALA A 29 -13.78 10.77 -8.70
C ALA A 29 -14.41 11.01 -7.30
N THR A 30 -15.33 10.14 -6.89
CA THR A 30 -15.95 10.24 -5.56
C THR A 30 -15.03 9.62 -4.50
N PRO A 31 -14.89 10.19 -3.29
CA PRO A 31 -14.08 9.56 -2.24
C PRO A 31 -14.58 8.14 -1.93
N SER A 32 -13.72 7.13 -2.08
CA SER A 32 -14.07 5.72 -1.88
C SER A 32 -12.95 4.97 -1.18
N ILE A 33 -13.26 4.43 0.00
CA ILE A 33 -12.34 3.60 0.78
C ILE A 33 -12.09 2.27 0.05
N ALA A 34 -13.11 1.70 -0.58
CA ALA A 34 -12.99 0.46 -1.34
C ALA A 34 -11.98 0.61 -2.48
N GLU A 35 -12.05 1.71 -3.24
CA GLU A 35 -11.10 1.96 -4.32
C GLU A 35 -9.69 2.25 -3.80
N ALA A 36 -9.55 2.93 -2.66
CA ALA A 36 -8.25 3.11 -2.01
C ALA A 36 -7.63 1.77 -1.58
N LEU A 37 -8.42 0.82 -1.07
CA LEU A 37 -7.94 -0.51 -0.70
C LEU A 37 -7.54 -1.35 -1.92
N ILE A 38 -8.26 -1.24 -3.03
CA ILE A 38 -7.89 -1.88 -4.30
C ILE A 38 -6.54 -1.33 -4.77
N LEU A 39 -6.40 -0.01 -4.84
CA LEU A 39 -5.13 0.65 -5.22
C LEU A 39 -3.98 0.23 -4.30
N ALA A 40 -4.22 0.14 -2.98
CA ALA A 40 -3.21 -0.35 -2.04
C ALA A 40 -2.77 -1.79 -2.33
N GLY A 41 -3.70 -2.65 -2.74
CA GLY A 41 -3.41 -4.03 -3.14
C GLY A 41 -2.52 -4.10 -4.38
N GLU A 42 -2.78 -3.25 -5.37
CA GLU A 42 -1.99 -3.13 -6.60
C GLU A 42 -0.60 -2.57 -6.32
N GLU A 43 -0.50 -1.42 -5.64
CA GLU A 43 0.77 -0.80 -5.22
C GLU A 43 1.64 -1.79 -4.44
N ARG A 44 1.04 -2.51 -3.48
CA ARG A 44 1.75 -3.55 -2.72
C ARG A 44 2.36 -4.58 -3.65
N ARG A 45 1.62 -5.05 -4.66
CA ARG A 45 2.12 -6.04 -5.63
C ARG A 45 3.29 -5.48 -6.43
N TRP A 46 3.18 -4.26 -6.93
CA TRP A 46 4.26 -3.59 -7.67
C TRP A 46 5.53 -3.44 -6.83
N TRP A 47 5.40 -3.04 -5.58
CA TRP A 47 6.54 -2.86 -4.67
C TRP A 47 7.21 -4.19 -4.33
N LEU A 48 6.43 -5.27 -4.16
CA LEU A 48 6.97 -6.61 -3.99
C LEU A 48 7.77 -7.05 -5.23
N MET A 49 7.25 -6.79 -6.44
CA MET A 49 7.96 -7.10 -7.69
C MET A 49 9.23 -6.25 -7.87
N ALA A 50 9.23 -5.02 -7.39
CA ALA A 50 10.40 -4.14 -7.35
C ALA A 50 11.42 -4.52 -6.26
N GLY A 51 11.15 -5.55 -5.45
CA GLY A 51 12.06 -6.06 -4.45
C GLY A 51 12.02 -5.34 -3.11
N ALA A 52 10.88 -4.81 -2.69
CA ALA A 52 10.68 -4.22 -1.36
C ALA A 52 10.78 -5.27 -0.22
N ARG A 53 12.00 -5.72 0.09
CA ARG A 53 12.31 -6.83 1.02
C ARG A 53 11.71 -6.64 2.42
N GLY A 54 11.64 -5.41 2.91
CA GLY A 54 11.03 -5.10 4.22
C GLY A 54 9.54 -5.41 4.26
N LEU A 55 8.82 -5.07 3.18
CA LEU A 55 7.40 -5.35 3.02
C LEU A 55 7.15 -6.85 2.81
N SER A 56 7.97 -7.51 1.98
CA SER A 56 7.91 -8.97 1.78
C SER A 56 8.05 -9.73 3.10
N PHE A 57 9.05 -9.35 3.92
CA PHE A 57 9.29 -9.96 5.22
C PHE A 57 8.11 -9.75 6.18
N LEU A 58 7.58 -8.53 6.25
CA LEU A 58 6.44 -8.22 7.12
C LEU A 58 5.20 -9.05 6.74
N ILE A 59 4.91 -9.16 5.44
CA ILE A 59 3.78 -9.96 4.95
C ILE A 59 3.97 -11.44 5.27
N ALA A 60 5.16 -12.00 5.03
CA ALA A 60 5.44 -13.40 5.34
C ALA A 60 5.25 -13.74 6.83
N GLN A 61 5.62 -12.82 7.73
CA GLN A 61 5.39 -12.99 9.17
C GLN A 61 3.90 -12.94 9.52
N LEU A 62 3.12 -12.04 8.91
CA LEU A 62 1.68 -11.97 9.13
C LEU A 62 0.96 -13.20 8.58
N SER A 63 1.41 -13.74 7.44
CA SER A 63 0.84 -14.95 6.83
C SER A 63 1.22 -16.25 7.56
N GLY A 64 2.34 -16.28 8.27
CA GLY A 64 2.76 -17.43 9.09
C GLY A 64 2.20 -17.41 10.52
N ALA A 65 1.51 -16.34 10.92
CA ALA A 65 0.87 -16.20 12.22
C ALA A 65 -0.63 -16.53 12.21
N ALA A 66 -1.19 -16.87 11.04
CA ALA A 66 -2.57 -17.33 10.83
C ALA A 66 -2.58 -18.84 10.62
#